data_AF-A0A2I0B0S0-F1
#
_entry.id   AF-A0A2I0B0S0-F1
#
_cell.length_a   1.000
_cell.length_b   1.000
_cell.length_c   1.000
_cell.angle_alpha   90.00
_cell.angle_beta   90.00
_cell.angle_gamma   90.00
#
_symmetry.space_group_name_H-M   'P 1'
#
loop_
_entity.id
_entity.type
_entity.pdbx_description
1 polymer ?
#
loop_
_entity_poly.entity_id
_entity_poly.type
_entity_poly.pdbx_seq_one_letter_code
_entity_poly.pdbx_strand_id
1 'polypeptide(L)'
;MGQQSLIYSFVARGTVILAEYTEVTGNFTSIASQCLQKLPASNNKFTYNCDNHTFNYLVEDGYTYCVVAVESVGRQIPVAFLERIKEDFTKRYGGGKAATAVANSLNREFGPKLKEHMQYCVDHPEEINKLAKVKAQVSEVKRVMMENIEKVLDRGEKIELLVYKTENLRSQVFSSEHENTTQEISVVRKVMEESAPGEGEADKVSEVAPALISVHPLDNSVVVAVGSELRIFDLKGNSVISLSEDVNGPPHFDAIRGICFSANGRLFASGGDDKLVKIWRTDTWHCIRTVYSEKRVSAVAISHDGLFVTFADKFGVVWLEGLQEGGQNQGLIGRKAVPLLGHYCSVITNLKFSPDRKFIASADRDFKIRITIFPQRPTKGAHEIQSFCLGHTDFVSCLAFICPPGFPQSLLLSGSGDATVYTIYF
;
A
#
# COMPACT_ATOMS: atom_id res chain seq x y z
N MET A 1 36.44 -41.80 -3.51
CA MET A 1 36.79 -40.98 -4.68
C MET A 1 35.66 -40.00 -4.88
N GLY A 2 35.85 -38.73 -4.51
CA GLY A 2 34.82 -37.71 -4.65
C GLY A 2 34.52 -37.48 -6.12
N GLN A 3 33.25 -37.57 -6.50
CA GLN A 3 32.82 -37.40 -7.89
C GLN A 3 32.99 -35.91 -8.24
N GLN A 4 34.02 -35.59 -9.04
CA GLN A 4 34.29 -34.22 -9.48
C GLN A 4 33.09 -33.68 -10.25
N SER A 5 32.41 -32.71 -9.63
CA SER A 5 31.10 -32.23 -10.06
C SER A 5 31.22 -31.02 -11.01
N LEU A 6 32.20 -30.15 -10.78
CA LEU A 6 32.55 -29.03 -11.65
C LEU A 6 33.95 -29.31 -12.25
N ILE A 7 34.10 -29.18 -13.56
CA ILE A 7 35.25 -29.73 -14.30
C ILE A 7 36.16 -28.63 -14.86
N TYR A 8 35.53 -27.59 -15.41
CA TYR A 8 36.23 -26.49 -16.08
C TYR A 8 35.50 -25.17 -15.81
N SER A 9 36.26 -24.09 -15.64
CA SER A 9 35.71 -22.75 -15.45
C SER A 9 36.63 -21.69 -16.06
N PHE A 10 36.05 -20.63 -16.59
CA PHE A 10 36.83 -19.48 -17.06
C PHE A 10 36.07 -18.16 -16.94
N VAL A 11 36.84 -17.07 -17.02
CA VAL A 11 36.37 -15.69 -17.15
C VAL A 11 36.98 -15.09 -18.42
N ALA A 12 36.13 -14.55 -19.28
CA ALA A 12 36.50 -13.93 -20.55
C ALA A 12 35.96 -12.50 -20.66
N ARG A 13 36.60 -11.69 -21.51
CA ARG A 13 36.13 -10.39 -21.97
C ARG A 13 35.88 -10.50 -23.48
N GLY A 14 34.61 -10.43 -23.90
CA GLY A 14 34.22 -10.82 -25.25
C GLY A 14 34.67 -12.26 -25.55
N THR A 15 35.49 -12.46 -26.58
CA THR A 15 36.03 -13.78 -26.94
C THR A 15 37.41 -14.08 -26.34
N VAL A 16 37.96 -13.19 -25.52
CA VAL A 16 39.31 -13.33 -24.95
C VAL A 16 39.24 -13.87 -23.52
N ILE A 17 39.75 -15.08 -23.30
CA ILE A 17 39.82 -15.70 -21.98
C ILE A 17 40.92 -15.01 -21.15
N LEU A 18 40.53 -14.45 -20.01
CA LEU A 18 41.42 -13.71 -19.10
C LEU A 18 42.00 -14.62 -18.01
N ALA A 19 41.16 -15.49 -17.47
CA ALA A 19 41.51 -16.49 -16.47
C ALA A 19 40.74 -17.78 -16.71
N GLU A 20 41.40 -18.93 -16.64
CA GLU A 20 40.80 -20.25 -16.75
C GLU A 20 41.38 -21.21 -15.70
N TYR A 21 40.57 -22.19 -15.32
CA TYR A 21 40.98 -23.29 -14.47
C TYR A 21 40.31 -24.59 -14.95
N THR A 22 41.12 -25.62 -15.15
CA THR A 22 40.67 -26.97 -15.46
C THR A 22 41.31 -27.95 -14.49
N GLU A 23 40.52 -28.90 -13.99
CA GLU A 23 41.03 -30.00 -13.16
C GLU A 23 41.27 -31.28 -13.97
N VAL A 24 40.64 -31.36 -15.15
CA VAL A 24 40.67 -32.53 -16.03
C VAL A 24 41.27 -32.17 -17.39
N THR A 25 42.06 -33.08 -17.96
CA THR A 25 42.54 -33.02 -19.34
C THR A 25 41.45 -33.53 -20.28
N GLY A 26 40.96 -32.69 -21.18
CA GLY A 26 39.88 -33.04 -22.12
C GLY A 26 39.62 -31.97 -23.17
N ASN A 27 38.63 -32.21 -24.03
CA ASN A 27 38.22 -31.27 -25.09
C ASN A 27 37.26 -30.16 -24.61
N PHE A 28 36.95 -30.13 -23.31
CA PHE A 28 36.01 -29.17 -22.71
C PHE A 28 36.43 -27.72 -22.92
N THR A 29 37.72 -27.42 -22.88
CA THR A 29 38.29 -26.08 -23.14
C THR A 29 37.98 -25.60 -24.55
N SER A 30 38.19 -26.46 -25.54
CA SER A 30 37.93 -26.18 -26.95
C SER A 30 36.44 -25.99 -27.23
N ILE A 31 35.58 -26.87 -26.68
CA ILE A 31 34.13 -26.77 -26.83
C ILE A 31 33.61 -25.48 -26.19
N ALA A 32 34.07 -25.16 -24.99
CA ALA A 32 33.61 -23.99 -24.28
C ALA A 32 34.05 -22.68 -24.97
N SER A 33 35.25 -22.67 -25.56
CA SER A 33 35.74 -21.55 -26.38
C SER A 33 34.94 -21.39 -27.68
N GLN A 34 34.52 -22.49 -28.32
CA GLN A 34 33.65 -22.44 -29.51
C GLN A 34 32.25 -21.92 -29.17
N CYS A 35 31.69 -22.31 -28.02
CA CYS A 35 30.43 -21.78 -27.52
C CYS A 35 30.55 -20.27 -27.22
N LEU A 36 31.65 -19.82 -26.63
CA LEU A 36 31.92 -18.41 -26.34
C LEU A 36 31.83 -17.53 -27.60
N GLN A 37 32.32 -18.01 -28.74
CA GLN A 37 32.25 -17.27 -30.02
C GLN A 37 30.82 -17.07 -30.53
N LYS A 38 29.86 -17.88 -30.08
CA LYS A 38 28.46 -17.84 -30.51
C LYS A 38 27.55 -17.09 -29.53
N LEU A 39 28.07 -16.64 -28.40
CA LEU A 39 27.28 -15.95 -27.39
C LEU A 39 26.99 -14.50 -27.81
N PRO A 40 25.74 -14.03 -27.69
CA PRO A 40 25.42 -12.62 -27.90
C PRO A 40 26.01 -11.76 -26.78
N ALA A 41 26.34 -10.51 -27.08
CA ALA A 41 26.85 -9.54 -26.10
C ALA A 41 25.79 -9.05 -25.08
N SER A 42 24.56 -9.55 -25.15
CA SER A 42 23.47 -9.20 -24.24
C SER A 42 23.64 -9.86 -22.88
N ASN A 43 23.41 -9.11 -21.79
CA ASN A 43 23.43 -9.64 -20.43
C ASN A 43 22.40 -10.76 -20.27
N ASN A 44 22.84 -12.02 -20.21
CA ASN A 44 21.96 -13.17 -20.10
C ASN A 44 22.71 -14.42 -19.62
N LYS A 45 21.95 -15.43 -19.18
CA LYS A 45 22.43 -16.76 -18.79
C LYS A 45 22.14 -17.76 -19.90
N PHE A 46 23.14 -18.54 -20.31
CA PHE A 46 23.00 -19.57 -21.33
C PHE A 46 23.48 -20.91 -20.80
N THR A 47 22.74 -21.98 -21.08
CA THR A 47 23.16 -23.34 -20.75
C THR A 47 23.12 -24.19 -22.00
N TYR A 48 24.24 -24.81 -22.36
CA TYR A 48 24.34 -25.79 -23.42
C TYR A 48 24.61 -27.16 -22.83
N ASN A 49 23.92 -28.19 -23.33
CA ASN A 49 24.10 -29.56 -22.89
C ASN A 49 24.84 -30.34 -23.98
N CYS A 50 25.90 -31.06 -23.61
CA CYS A 50 26.68 -31.90 -24.51
C CYS A 50 27.25 -33.09 -23.73
N ASP A 51 26.95 -34.32 -24.19
CA ASP A 51 27.49 -35.58 -23.67
C ASP A 51 27.51 -35.69 -22.13
N ASN A 52 26.35 -35.53 -21.48
CA ASN A 52 26.15 -35.55 -20.02
C ASN A 52 26.88 -34.45 -19.24
N HIS A 53 27.33 -33.40 -19.93
CA HIS A 53 27.93 -32.21 -19.35
C HIS A 53 27.10 -30.98 -19.71
N THR A 54 27.02 -30.05 -18.77
CA THR A 54 26.34 -28.77 -18.93
C THR A 54 27.37 -27.64 -18.93
N PHE A 55 27.35 -26.83 -19.99
CA PHE A 55 28.16 -25.65 -20.16
C PHE A 55 27.30 -24.44 -19.84
N ASN A 56 27.53 -23.83 -18.69
CA ASN A 56 26.75 -22.72 -18.17
C ASN A 56 27.54 -21.43 -18.33
N TYR A 57 26.92 -20.43 -18.94
CA TYR A 57 27.50 -19.13 -19.21
C TYR A 57 26.67 -18.04 -18.55
N LEU A 58 27.34 -17.04 -18.00
CA LEU A 58 26.77 -15.80 -17.50
C LEU A 58 27.50 -14.66 -18.20
N VAL A 59 26.79 -13.90 -19.03
CA VAL A 59 27.30 -12.68 -19.66
C VAL A 59 26.77 -11.49 -18.87
N GLU A 60 27.65 -10.66 -18.34
CA GLU A 60 27.28 -9.45 -17.61
C GLU A 60 28.39 -8.39 -17.73
N ASP A 61 28.01 -7.16 -18.09
CA ASP A 61 28.89 -5.99 -18.18
C ASP A 61 30.12 -6.18 -19.08
N GLY A 62 29.95 -6.92 -20.19
CA GLY A 62 31.01 -7.18 -21.16
C GLY A 62 31.99 -8.31 -20.78
N TYR A 63 31.76 -8.96 -19.64
CA TYR A 63 32.49 -10.15 -19.20
C TYR A 63 31.61 -11.39 -19.33
N THR A 64 32.24 -12.52 -19.61
CA THR A 64 31.59 -13.83 -19.71
C THR A 64 32.23 -14.79 -18.71
N TYR A 65 31.41 -15.34 -17.84
CA TYR A 65 31.78 -16.36 -16.86
C TYR A 65 31.24 -17.70 -17.33
N CYS A 66 32.07 -18.74 -17.30
CA CYS A 66 31.66 -20.07 -17.73
C CYS A 66 32.00 -21.12 -16.67
N VAL A 67 31.12 -22.11 -16.54
CA VAL A 67 31.40 -23.34 -15.79
C VAL A 67 30.86 -24.55 -16.53
N VAL A 68 31.66 -25.61 -16.58
CA VAL A 68 31.30 -26.93 -17.08
C VAL A 68 31.08 -27.85 -15.90
N ALA A 69 29.88 -28.42 -15.82
CA ALA A 69 29.46 -29.30 -14.75
C ALA A 69 28.91 -30.61 -15.29
N VAL A 70 29.05 -31.70 -14.53
CA VAL A 70 28.36 -32.96 -14.84
C VAL A 70 26.85 -32.75 -14.67
N GLU A 71 26.03 -33.29 -15.57
CA GLU A 71 24.58 -33.08 -15.57
C GLU A 71 23.89 -33.50 -14.26
N SER A 72 24.43 -34.51 -13.57
CA SER A 72 23.93 -35.00 -12.27
C SER A 72 23.97 -33.98 -11.14
N VAL A 73 24.75 -32.91 -11.29
CA VAL A 73 24.91 -31.82 -10.30
C VAL A 73 23.70 -30.88 -10.29
N GLY A 74 22.89 -30.91 -11.35
CA GLY A 74 21.75 -30.02 -11.51
C GLY A 74 22.15 -28.57 -11.81
N ARG A 75 21.15 -27.70 -11.97
CA ARG A 75 21.35 -26.32 -12.45
C ARG A 75 21.70 -25.30 -11.34
N GLN A 76 21.40 -25.61 -10.08
CA GLN A 76 21.52 -24.63 -8.99
C GLN A 76 22.98 -24.35 -8.61
N ILE A 77 23.81 -25.40 -8.52
CA ILE A 77 25.23 -25.27 -8.13
C ILE A 77 26.04 -24.51 -9.20
N PRO A 78 25.95 -24.84 -10.51
CA PRO A 78 26.64 -24.07 -11.55
C PRO A 78 26.23 -22.59 -11.58
N VAL A 79 24.93 -22.30 -11.41
CA VAL A 79 24.43 -20.91 -11.41
C VAL A 79 24.95 -20.14 -10.20
N ALA A 80 24.95 -20.74 -9.02
CA ALA A 80 25.47 -20.09 -7.82
C ALA A 80 26.99 -19.84 -7.89
N PHE A 81 27.73 -20.80 -8.45
CA PHE A 81 29.16 -20.66 -8.71
C PHE A 81 29.47 -19.49 -9.64
N LEU A 82 28.75 -19.36 -10.75
CA LEU A 82 28.92 -18.25 -11.70
C LEU A 82 28.68 -16.88 -11.04
N GLU A 83 27.64 -16.77 -10.21
CA GLU A 83 27.35 -15.53 -9.46
C GLU A 83 28.44 -15.18 -8.45
N ARG A 84 28.97 -16.18 -7.71
CA ARG A 84 30.05 -15.95 -6.74
C ARG A 84 31.34 -15.49 -7.42
N ILE A 85 31.70 -16.12 -8.54
CA ILE A 85 32.88 -15.70 -9.31
C ILE A 85 32.69 -14.31 -9.87
N LYS A 86 31.51 -13.98 -10.40
CA LYS A 86 31.20 -12.63 -10.85
C LYS A 86 31.44 -11.62 -9.74
N GLU A 87 30.86 -11.84 -8.56
CA GLU A 87 30.98 -10.91 -7.43
C GLU A 87 32.45 -10.73 -7.00
N ASP A 88 33.23 -11.81 -6.90
CA ASP A 88 34.65 -11.75 -6.53
C ASP A 88 35.52 -11.09 -7.64
N PHE A 89 35.23 -11.40 -8.91
CA PHE A 89 35.94 -10.82 -10.05
C PHE A 89 35.67 -9.32 -10.18
N THR A 90 34.40 -8.90 -10.12
CA THR A 90 34.00 -7.49 -10.16
C THR A 90 34.56 -6.72 -8.96
N LYS A 91 34.58 -7.30 -7.76
CA LYS A 91 35.14 -6.66 -6.57
C LYS A 91 36.65 -6.41 -6.70
N ARG A 92 37.39 -7.32 -7.35
CA ARG A 92 38.85 -7.21 -7.50
C ARG A 92 39.28 -6.40 -8.71
N TYR A 93 38.53 -6.49 -9.81
CA TYR A 93 38.94 -5.97 -11.11
C TYR A 93 37.96 -4.97 -11.73
N GLY A 94 36.87 -4.62 -11.05
CA GLY A 94 35.86 -3.64 -11.49
C GLY A 94 36.37 -2.20 -11.65
N GLY A 95 37.64 -1.93 -11.31
CA GLY A 95 38.33 -0.65 -11.51
C GLY A 95 39.16 -0.54 -12.80
N GLY A 96 38.92 -1.40 -13.80
CA GLY A 96 39.51 -1.27 -15.15
C GLY A 96 40.73 -2.14 -15.45
N LYS A 97 41.36 -2.79 -14.46
CA LYS A 97 42.50 -3.72 -14.68
C LYS A 97 42.13 -4.91 -15.58
N ALA A 98 40.88 -5.38 -15.53
CA ALA A 98 40.37 -6.43 -16.44
C ALA A 98 40.03 -5.91 -17.85
N ALA A 99 39.78 -4.61 -18.01
CA ALA A 99 39.46 -4.01 -19.32
C ALA A 99 40.68 -3.95 -20.24
N THR A 100 41.90 -3.91 -19.68
CA THR A 100 43.17 -3.89 -20.44
C THR A 100 43.97 -5.19 -20.34
N ALA A 101 43.44 -6.21 -19.65
CA ALA A 101 44.10 -7.49 -19.48
C ALA A 101 44.25 -8.25 -20.81
N VAL A 102 45.40 -8.89 -21.00
CA VAL A 102 45.73 -9.74 -22.15
C VAL A 102 45.26 -11.18 -21.86
N ALA A 103 45.08 -12.00 -22.90
CA ALA A 103 44.69 -13.40 -22.75
C ALA A 103 45.55 -14.14 -21.71
N ASN A 104 44.89 -14.89 -20.81
CA ASN A 104 45.52 -15.69 -19.75
C ASN A 104 46.40 -14.93 -18.74
N SER A 105 46.45 -13.60 -18.79
CA SER A 105 47.29 -12.78 -17.90
C SER A 105 46.86 -12.86 -16.43
N LEU A 106 45.60 -13.21 -16.16
CA LEU A 106 45.05 -13.32 -14.81
C LEU A 106 45.04 -14.75 -14.27
N ASN A 107 45.54 -15.75 -15.02
CA ASN A 107 45.57 -17.16 -14.58
C ASN A 107 46.27 -17.35 -13.24
N ARG A 108 47.39 -16.65 -13.00
CA ARG A 108 48.16 -16.79 -11.75
C ARG A 108 47.45 -16.21 -10.53
N GLU A 109 46.71 -15.11 -10.70
CA GLU A 109 46.01 -14.44 -9.61
C GLU A 109 44.63 -15.07 -9.36
N PHE A 110 43.88 -15.34 -10.44
CA PHE A 110 42.47 -15.70 -10.35
C PHE A 110 42.18 -17.19 -10.60
N GLY A 111 43.07 -17.93 -11.27
CA GLY A 111 42.94 -19.38 -11.49
C GLY A 111 42.81 -20.19 -10.18
N PRO A 112 43.65 -19.95 -9.15
CA PRO A 112 43.49 -20.60 -7.84
C PRO A 112 42.17 -20.26 -7.15
N LYS A 113 41.63 -19.05 -7.39
CA LYS A 113 40.32 -18.64 -6.85
C LYS A 113 39.16 -19.32 -7.54
N LEU A 114 39.24 -19.54 -8.86
CA LEU A 114 38.27 -20.38 -9.57
C LEU A 114 38.20 -21.77 -8.93
N LYS A 115 39.36 -22.39 -8.67
CA LYS A 115 39.44 -23.69 -7.97
C LYS A 115 38.80 -23.65 -6.58
N GLU A 116 39.13 -22.66 -5.76
CA GLU A 116 38.59 -22.51 -4.41
C GLU A 116 37.06 -22.37 -4.40
N HIS A 117 36.51 -21.55 -5.30
CA HIS A 117 35.06 -21.41 -5.44
C HIS A 117 34.41 -22.69 -5.99
N MET A 118 35.07 -23.44 -6.88
CA MET A 118 34.55 -24.72 -7.39
C MET A 118 34.42 -25.72 -6.25
N GLN A 119 35.48 -25.87 -5.44
CA GLN A 119 35.50 -26.77 -4.30
C GLN A 119 34.45 -26.37 -3.25
N TYR A 120 34.38 -25.09 -2.90
CA TYR A 120 33.41 -24.59 -1.91
C TYR A 120 31.96 -24.86 -2.32
N CYS A 121 31.64 -24.70 -3.61
CA CYS A 121 30.28 -24.94 -4.11
C CYS A 121 29.87 -26.42 -4.10
N VAL A 122 30.84 -27.33 -4.21
CA VAL A 122 30.60 -28.77 -4.11
C VAL A 122 30.48 -29.20 -2.64
N ASP A 123 31.25 -28.59 -1.74
CA ASP A 123 31.27 -28.96 -0.32
C ASP A 123 30.07 -28.41 0.47
N HIS A 124 29.41 -27.34 0.00
CA HIS A 124 28.30 -26.65 0.72
C HIS A 124 27.01 -26.51 -0.12
N PRO A 125 26.39 -27.61 -0.59
CA PRO A 125 25.20 -27.55 -1.44
C PRO A 125 23.95 -26.98 -0.74
N GLU A 126 23.79 -27.22 0.57
CA GLU A 126 22.67 -26.73 1.40
C GLU A 126 22.66 -25.19 1.50
N GLU A 127 23.82 -24.58 1.74
CA GLU A 127 23.97 -23.12 1.83
C GLU A 127 23.67 -22.45 0.49
N ILE A 128 24.12 -23.06 -0.61
CA ILE A 128 23.85 -22.59 -1.97
C ILE A 128 22.36 -22.60 -2.27
N ASN A 129 21.65 -23.67 -1.92
CA ASN A 129 20.21 -23.76 -2.16
C ASN A 129 19.44 -22.70 -1.36
N LYS A 130 19.86 -22.44 -0.12
CA LYS A 130 19.26 -21.38 0.71
C LYS A 130 19.54 -19.99 0.14
N LEU A 131 20.77 -19.71 -0.28
CA LEU A 131 21.16 -18.44 -0.87
C LEU A 131 20.48 -18.19 -2.21
N ALA A 132 20.34 -19.22 -3.05
CA ALA A 132 19.63 -19.14 -4.32
C ALA A 132 18.14 -18.79 -4.12
N LYS A 133 17.49 -19.38 -3.11
CA LYS A 133 16.11 -19.07 -2.76
C LYS A 133 15.94 -17.62 -2.31
N VAL A 134 16.85 -17.12 -1.46
CA VAL A 134 16.82 -15.72 -1.00
C VAL A 134 17.11 -14.76 -2.17
N LYS A 135 18.09 -15.05 -3.03
CA LYS A 135 18.44 -14.20 -4.18
C LYS A 135 17.32 -14.16 -5.23
N ALA A 136 16.59 -15.27 -5.42
CA ALA A 136 15.39 -15.30 -6.26
C ALA A 136 14.29 -14.37 -5.72
N GLN A 137 14.08 -14.37 -4.40
CA GLN A 137 13.15 -13.43 -3.76
C GLN A 137 13.59 -11.97 -3.93
N VAL A 138 14.88 -11.68 -3.76
CA VAL A 138 15.41 -10.31 -3.95
C VAL A 138 15.32 -9.85 -5.40
N SER A 139 15.60 -10.72 -6.37
CA SER A 139 15.46 -10.39 -7.80
C SER A 139 14.01 -10.12 -8.19
N GLU A 140 13.06 -10.87 -7.61
CA GLU A 140 11.64 -10.64 -7.82
C GLU A 140 11.21 -9.28 -7.24
N VAL A 141 11.65 -8.94 -6.04
CA VAL A 141 11.43 -7.61 -5.45
C VAL A 141 12.04 -6.52 -6.33
N LYS A 142 13.27 -6.70 -6.82
CA LYS A 142 13.93 -5.73 -7.72
C LYS A 142 13.16 -5.56 -9.03
N ARG A 143 12.63 -6.64 -9.60
CA ARG A 143 11.79 -6.62 -10.81
C ARG A 143 10.50 -5.83 -10.57
N VAL A 144 9.80 -6.12 -9.47
CA VAL A 144 8.61 -5.39 -9.04
C VAL A 144 8.91 -3.91 -8.82
N MET A 145 10.05 -3.58 -8.21
CA MET A 145 10.48 -2.20 -8.02
C MET A 145 10.76 -1.47 -9.34
N MET A 146 11.46 -2.11 -10.29
CA MET A 146 11.71 -1.51 -11.60
C MET A 146 10.41 -1.29 -12.38
N GLU A 147 9.51 -2.27 -12.38
CA GLU A 147 8.19 -2.14 -13.03
C GLU A 147 7.36 -1.01 -12.39
N ASN A 148 7.47 -0.82 -11.08
CA ASN A 148 6.83 0.29 -10.39
C ASN A 148 7.47 1.65 -10.74
N ILE A 149 8.79 1.72 -10.90
CA ILE A 149 9.49 2.95 -11.30
C ILE A 149 9.10 3.35 -12.72
N GLU A 150 9.09 2.40 -13.67
CA GLU A 150 8.65 2.65 -15.05
C GLU A 150 7.19 3.12 -15.09
N LYS A 151 6.29 2.48 -14.33
CA LYS A 151 4.89 2.92 -14.22
C LYS A 151 4.73 4.30 -13.59
N VAL A 152 5.60 4.69 -12.65
CA VAL A 152 5.60 6.02 -12.04
C VAL A 152 6.12 7.06 -13.03
N LEU A 153 7.16 6.74 -13.82
CA LEU A 153 7.67 7.61 -14.88
C LEU A 153 6.63 7.84 -15.99
N ASP A 154 5.98 6.79 -16.49
CA ASP A 154 4.88 6.87 -17.46
C ASP A 154 3.69 7.68 -16.92
N ARG A 155 3.41 7.59 -15.61
CA ARG A 155 2.41 8.42 -14.95
C ARG A 155 2.85 9.88 -14.90
N GLY A 156 4.12 10.15 -14.61
CA GLY A 156 4.70 11.50 -14.62
C GLY A 156 4.51 12.22 -15.96
N GLU A 157 4.86 11.57 -17.07
CA GLU A 157 4.68 12.13 -18.42
C GLU A 157 3.19 12.41 -18.73
N LYS A 158 2.28 11.52 -18.33
CA LYS A 158 0.84 11.72 -18.52
C LYS A 158 0.28 12.84 -17.65
N ILE A 159 0.81 13.01 -16.44
CA ILE A 159 0.41 14.11 -15.54
C ILE A 159 0.85 15.44 -16.12
N GLU A 160 2.07 15.59 -16.63
CA GLU A 160 2.50 16.83 -17.30
C GLU A 160 1.59 17.19 -18.48
N LEU A 161 1.21 16.20 -19.28
CA LEU A 161 0.32 16.38 -20.44
C LEU A 161 -1.12 16.74 -20.03
N LEU A 162 -1.60 16.24 -18.89
CA LEU A 162 -2.91 16.57 -18.32
C LEU A 162 -2.91 17.93 -17.62
N VAL A 163 -1.85 18.30 -16.91
CA VAL A 163 -1.67 19.62 -16.29
C VAL A 163 -1.73 20.70 -17.38
N TYR A 164 -1.02 20.51 -18.49
CA TYR A 164 -1.09 21.42 -19.64
C TYR A 164 -2.51 21.59 -20.21
N LYS A 165 -3.28 20.50 -20.33
CA LYS A 165 -4.68 20.56 -20.77
C LYS A 165 -5.60 21.24 -19.75
N THR A 166 -5.32 21.05 -18.46
CA THR A 166 -6.14 21.57 -17.37
C THR A 166 -5.95 23.07 -17.19
N GLU A 167 -4.74 23.61 -17.39
CA GLU A 167 -4.50 25.06 -17.43
C GLU A 167 -5.24 25.75 -18.59
N ASN A 168 -5.32 25.09 -19.75
CA ASN A 168 -6.10 25.57 -20.89
C ASN A 168 -7.62 25.52 -20.68
N LEU A 169 -8.13 24.52 -19.93
CA LEU A 169 -9.55 24.44 -19.57
C LEU A 169 -9.91 25.41 -18.45
N ARG A 170 -9.05 25.56 -17.45
CA ARG A 170 -9.21 26.49 -16.32
C ARG A 170 -9.34 27.94 -16.82
N SER A 171 -8.51 28.34 -17.78
CA SER A 171 -8.62 29.68 -18.38
C SER A 171 -9.95 29.92 -19.11
N GLN A 172 -10.60 28.87 -19.62
CA GLN A 172 -11.93 28.97 -20.25
C GLN A 172 -13.07 29.03 -19.20
N VAL A 173 -13.02 28.20 -18.16
CA VAL A 173 -14.07 28.10 -17.13
C VAL A 173 -14.09 29.30 -16.18
N PHE A 174 -12.93 29.92 -15.89
CA PHE A 174 -12.86 31.12 -15.04
C PHE A 174 -13.62 32.33 -15.61
N SER A 175 -13.95 32.31 -16.91
CA SER A 175 -14.77 33.36 -17.55
C SER A 175 -16.28 33.18 -17.35
N SER A 176 -16.76 31.99 -16.98
CA SER A 176 -18.19 31.65 -17.00
C SER A 176 -18.87 31.47 -15.63
N GLU A 177 -18.12 31.24 -14.54
CA GLU A 177 -18.71 30.80 -13.25
C GLU A 177 -18.72 31.86 -12.12
N HIS A 178 -18.27 33.09 -12.37
CA HIS A 178 -18.10 34.12 -11.33
C HIS A 178 -19.40 34.64 -10.67
N GLU A 179 -20.59 34.21 -11.12
CA GLU A 179 -21.87 34.79 -10.65
C GLU A 179 -22.68 33.91 -9.66
N ASN A 180 -22.43 32.59 -9.56
CA ASN A 180 -23.31 31.69 -8.79
C ASN A 180 -22.75 31.18 -7.45
N THR A 181 -21.44 31.18 -7.21
CA THR A 181 -20.82 30.49 -6.04
C THR A 181 -20.67 31.38 -4.78
N THR A 182 -20.98 32.67 -4.86
CA THR A 182 -20.66 33.66 -3.82
C THR A 182 -21.57 33.58 -2.58
N GLN A 183 -22.74 32.95 -2.68
CA GLN A 183 -23.72 32.94 -1.57
C GLN A 183 -23.47 31.82 -0.55
N GLU A 184 -23.07 30.62 -0.95
CA GLU A 184 -22.92 29.46 -0.03
C GLU A 184 -21.64 29.53 0.84
N ILE A 185 -20.56 30.14 0.33
CA ILE A 185 -19.29 30.31 1.06
C ILE A 185 -19.42 31.29 2.22
N SER A 186 -20.38 32.23 2.15
CA SER A 186 -20.56 33.29 3.15
C SER A 186 -21.02 32.79 4.52
N VAL A 187 -21.80 31.70 4.54
CA VAL A 187 -22.35 31.12 5.78
C VAL A 187 -21.28 30.30 6.52
N VAL A 188 -20.48 29.50 5.79
CA VAL A 188 -19.40 28.69 6.36
C VAL A 188 -18.32 29.56 7.00
N ARG A 189 -17.99 30.69 6.34
CA ARG A 189 -17.01 31.65 6.86
C ARG A 189 -17.44 32.28 8.19
N LYS A 190 -18.74 32.59 8.33
CA LYS A 190 -19.31 33.18 9.54
C LYS A 190 -19.26 32.24 10.75
N VAL A 191 -19.45 30.94 10.54
CA VAL A 191 -19.37 29.90 11.60
C VAL A 191 -17.93 29.68 12.09
N MET A 192 -16.93 29.81 11.21
CA MET A 192 -15.51 29.73 11.60
C MET A 192 -15.02 30.97 12.35
N GLU A 193 -15.55 32.16 12.04
CA GLU A 193 -15.16 33.42 12.70
C GLU A 193 -15.75 33.56 14.12
N GLU A 194 -16.90 32.95 14.41
CA GLU A 194 -17.51 32.95 15.76
C GLU A 194 -16.90 31.91 16.73
N SER A 195 -15.97 31.06 16.26
CA SER A 195 -15.38 29.97 17.04
C SER A 195 -13.87 30.11 17.33
N ALA A 196 -13.26 31.26 17.01
CA ALA A 196 -11.88 31.53 17.37
C ALA A 196 -11.73 31.78 18.89
N PRO A 197 -10.83 31.08 19.60
CA PRO A 197 -10.54 31.40 21.00
C PRO A 197 -9.86 32.77 21.09
N GLY A 198 -10.31 33.59 22.05
CA GLY A 198 -9.71 34.88 22.37
C GLY A 198 -8.23 34.72 22.72
N GLU A 199 -7.41 35.64 22.22
CA GLU A 199 -5.96 35.64 22.35
C GLU A 199 -5.51 35.47 23.81
N GLY A 200 -4.79 34.37 24.09
CA GLY A 200 -4.23 34.07 25.40
C GLY A 200 -3.15 32.99 25.32
N GLU A 201 -1.89 33.44 25.40
CA GLU A 201 -0.63 32.75 25.67
C GLU A 201 -0.31 31.39 25.02
N ALA A 202 0.66 31.43 24.11
CA ALA A 202 1.33 30.30 23.49
C ALA A 202 2.29 29.60 24.47
N ASP A 203 2.08 28.30 24.72
CA ASP A 203 3.16 27.29 24.67
C ASP A 203 2.62 25.86 24.89
N LYS A 204 2.28 25.24 23.76
CA LYS A 204 2.26 23.80 23.45
C LYS A 204 1.65 23.72 22.06
N VAL A 205 2.38 23.20 21.06
CA VAL A 205 1.80 22.86 19.76
C VAL A 205 0.88 21.66 19.99
N SER A 206 -0.29 21.92 20.56
CA SER A 206 -1.42 21.00 20.58
C SER A 206 -1.87 20.89 19.14
N GLU A 207 -1.77 19.69 18.57
CA GLU A 207 -2.30 19.37 17.25
C GLU A 207 -3.80 19.70 17.26
N VAL A 208 -4.17 20.88 16.76
CA VAL A 208 -5.56 21.35 16.76
C VAL A 208 -6.36 20.35 15.93
N ALA A 209 -7.26 19.60 16.59
CA ALA A 209 -8.10 18.64 15.90
C ALA A 209 -8.97 19.39 14.88
N PRO A 210 -9.03 18.92 13.62
CA PRO A 210 -9.83 19.58 12.60
C PRO A 210 -11.30 19.56 13.00
N ALA A 211 -12.00 20.67 12.76
CA ALA A 211 -13.44 20.71 12.93
C ALA A 211 -14.10 19.74 11.94
N LEU A 212 -14.88 18.79 12.44
CA LEU A 212 -15.63 17.86 11.61
C LEU A 212 -17.05 18.38 11.45
N ILE A 213 -17.61 18.26 10.25
CA ILE A 213 -18.98 18.69 9.95
C ILE A 213 -19.73 17.52 9.32
N SER A 214 -20.96 17.28 9.78
CA SER A 214 -21.88 16.32 9.21
C SER A 214 -23.25 16.97 9.08
N VAL A 215 -23.81 16.96 7.88
CA VAL A 215 -25.14 17.51 7.58
C VAL A 215 -26.16 16.39 7.66
N HIS A 216 -27.30 16.64 8.31
CA HIS A 216 -28.37 15.67 8.39
C HIS A 216 -28.96 15.42 6.98
N PRO A 217 -29.15 14.16 6.55
CA PRO A 217 -29.49 13.86 5.16
C PRO A 217 -30.91 14.27 4.75
N LEU A 218 -31.83 14.44 5.71
CA LEU A 218 -33.26 14.69 5.46
C LEU A 218 -33.82 15.94 6.16
N ASP A 219 -33.03 16.57 7.01
CA ASP A 219 -33.47 17.66 7.89
C ASP A 219 -32.42 18.77 7.86
N ASN A 220 -32.79 19.97 8.30
CA ASN A 220 -31.93 21.15 8.26
C ASN A 220 -31.01 21.23 9.47
N SER A 221 -30.56 20.10 9.98
CA SER A 221 -29.71 20.01 11.16
C SER A 221 -28.25 19.74 10.74
N VAL A 222 -27.29 20.40 11.37
CA VAL A 222 -25.85 20.19 11.15
C VAL A 222 -25.17 19.88 12.48
N VAL A 223 -24.30 18.88 12.49
CA VAL A 223 -23.45 18.55 13.63
C VAL A 223 -22.03 18.98 13.33
N VAL A 224 -21.45 19.70 14.27
CA VAL A 224 -20.06 20.12 14.25
C VAL A 224 -19.34 19.53 15.45
N ALA A 225 -18.21 18.87 15.21
CA ALA A 225 -17.31 18.41 16.26
C ALA A 225 -16.06 19.28 16.29
N VAL A 226 -15.70 19.82 17.46
CA VAL A 226 -14.48 20.61 17.67
C VAL A 226 -13.78 20.09 18.91
N GLY A 227 -12.60 19.50 18.75
CA GLY A 227 -11.94 18.80 19.84
C GLY A 227 -12.83 17.67 20.37
N SER A 228 -13.16 17.70 21.66
CA SER A 228 -14.05 16.72 22.32
C SER A 228 -15.53 17.12 22.32
N GLU A 229 -15.86 18.32 21.87
CA GLU A 229 -17.24 18.84 21.92
C GLU A 229 -18.02 18.50 20.64
N LEU A 230 -19.30 18.19 20.81
CA LEU A 230 -20.29 18.06 19.74
C LEU A 230 -21.32 19.17 19.88
N ARG A 231 -21.56 19.92 18.80
CA ARG A 231 -22.57 20.97 18.71
C ARG A 231 -23.52 20.67 17.57
N ILE A 232 -24.80 20.84 17.81
CA ILE A 232 -25.85 20.62 16.82
C ILE A 232 -26.55 21.96 16.56
N PHE A 233 -26.71 22.30 15.30
CA PHE A 233 -27.34 23.52 14.83
C PHE A 233 -28.53 23.19 13.95
N ASP A 234 -29.68 23.77 14.25
CA ASP A 234 -30.80 23.84 13.30
C ASP A 234 -30.59 25.06 12.39
N LEU A 235 -30.38 24.83 11.09
CA LEU A 235 -30.15 25.86 10.07
C LEU A 235 -31.37 26.75 9.86
N LYS A 236 -32.59 26.29 10.19
CA LYS A 236 -33.81 27.11 10.06
C LYS A 236 -34.02 27.99 11.29
N GLY A 237 -33.81 27.44 12.48
CA GLY A 237 -34.01 28.14 13.75
C GLY A 237 -32.81 28.99 14.20
N ASN A 238 -31.63 28.77 13.62
CA ASN A 238 -30.35 29.29 14.11
C ASN A 238 -30.15 29.03 15.62
N SER A 239 -30.64 27.88 16.08
CA SER A 239 -30.65 27.49 17.49
C SER A 239 -29.69 26.33 17.72
N VAL A 240 -28.99 26.38 18.85
CA VAL A 240 -28.13 25.28 19.31
C VAL A 240 -28.99 24.27 20.07
N ILE A 241 -28.93 23.02 19.65
CA ILE A 241 -29.59 21.92 20.35
C ILE A 241 -28.61 21.35 21.36
N SER A 242 -28.97 21.43 22.65
CA SER A 242 -28.18 20.80 23.72
C SER A 242 -28.32 19.28 23.65
N LEU A 243 -27.18 18.59 23.71
CA LEU A 243 -27.17 17.14 23.89
C LEU A 243 -27.79 16.82 25.26
N SER A 244 -28.79 15.95 25.28
CA SER A 244 -29.31 15.40 26.53
C SER A 244 -28.23 14.52 27.16
N GLU A 245 -27.93 14.75 28.44
CA GLU A 245 -26.88 14.02 29.16
C GLU A 245 -27.04 12.50 29.07
N ASP A 246 -25.89 11.85 28.91
CA ASP A 246 -25.75 10.40 28.77
C ASP A 246 -25.98 9.74 30.13
N VAL A 247 -27.11 9.05 30.32
CA VAL A 247 -27.40 8.37 31.60
C VAL A 247 -26.44 7.19 31.85
N ASN A 248 -25.71 6.72 30.83
CA ASN A 248 -24.96 5.45 30.89
C ASN A 248 -23.47 5.52 30.51
N GLY A 249 -22.89 6.70 30.23
CA GLY A 249 -21.46 6.79 29.88
C GLY A 249 -20.84 8.19 29.96
N PRO A 250 -19.50 8.30 30.08
CA PRO A 250 -18.83 9.60 30.16
C PRO A 250 -18.97 10.36 28.84
N PRO A 251 -18.99 11.71 28.83
CA PRO A 251 -18.89 12.50 27.61
C PRO A 251 -17.55 12.24 26.89
N HIS A 252 -17.47 12.62 25.62
CA HIS A 252 -16.18 12.61 24.93
C HIS A 252 -15.21 13.54 25.67
N PHE A 253 -14.00 13.06 25.95
CA PHE A 253 -13.01 13.79 26.77
C PHE A 253 -11.67 14.01 26.04
N ASP A 254 -11.59 13.60 24.77
CA ASP A 254 -10.46 13.82 23.87
C ASP A 254 -11.00 14.04 22.43
N ALA A 255 -10.12 14.34 21.48
CA ALA A 255 -10.48 14.72 20.12
C ALA A 255 -11.36 13.69 19.40
N ILE A 256 -12.50 14.14 18.88
CA ILE A 256 -13.39 13.39 18.00
C ILE A 256 -12.77 13.37 16.60
N ARG A 257 -12.64 12.18 16.01
CA ARG A 257 -11.99 11.96 14.70
C ARG A 257 -12.94 11.51 13.61
N GLY A 258 -14.08 10.93 13.98
CA GLY A 258 -15.11 10.52 13.04
C GLY A 258 -16.50 10.90 13.53
N ILE A 259 -17.31 11.43 12.61
CA ILE A 259 -18.74 11.65 12.78
C ILE A 259 -19.50 11.24 11.53
N CYS A 260 -20.71 10.69 11.67
CA CYS A 260 -21.55 10.33 10.53
C CYS A 260 -23.03 10.17 10.92
N PHE A 261 -23.93 10.63 10.06
CA PHE A 261 -25.35 10.24 10.11
C PHE A 261 -25.60 8.90 9.43
N SER A 262 -26.67 8.21 9.85
CA SER A 262 -27.26 7.13 9.08
C SER A 262 -27.96 7.66 7.83
N ALA A 263 -28.14 6.81 6.81
CA ALA A 263 -28.77 7.21 5.56
C ALA A 263 -30.21 7.74 5.72
N ASN A 264 -30.94 7.22 6.73
CA ASN A 264 -32.28 7.68 7.07
C ASN A 264 -32.30 8.85 8.08
N GLY A 265 -31.13 9.36 8.47
CA GLY A 265 -30.98 10.45 9.44
C GLY A 265 -31.34 10.11 10.89
N ARG A 266 -31.92 8.95 11.20
CA ARG A 266 -32.41 8.63 12.56
C ARG A 266 -31.31 8.37 13.60
N LEU A 267 -30.12 8.01 13.14
CA LEU A 267 -28.97 7.72 13.99
C LEU A 267 -27.80 8.63 13.61
N PHE A 268 -27.00 8.94 14.60
CA PHE A 268 -25.74 9.63 14.45
C PHE A 268 -24.66 8.87 15.23
N ALA A 269 -23.44 8.81 14.70
CA ALA A 269 -22.31 8.16 15.35
C ALA A 269 -21.15 9.14 15.48
N SER A 270 -20.45 9.08 16.61
CA SER A 270 -19.21 9.82 16.87
C SER A 270 -18.15 8.88 17.45
N GLY A 271 -16.87 9.14 17.16
CA GLY A 271 -15.77 8.41 17.78
C GLY A 271 -14.43 9.12 17.66
N GLY A 272 -13.51 8.84 18.59
CA GLY A 272 -12.27 9.61 18.69
C GLY A 272 -11.13 9.00 19.50
N ASP A 273 -10.21 9.89 19.91
CA ASP A 273 -8.95 9.58 20.59
C ASP A 273 -9.15 9.14 22.05
N ASP A 274 -10.32 9.40 22.62
CA ASP A 274 -10.78 8.89 23.92
C ASP A 274 -11.19 7.40 23.87
N LYS A 275 -11.14 6.80 22.67
CA LYS A 275 -11.48 5.40 22.39
C LYS A 275 -12.96 5.07 22.59
N LEU A 276 -13.82 6.09 22.64
CA LEU A 276 -15.25 5.93 22.70
C LEU A 276 -15.83 5.96 21.28
N VAL A 277 -16.81 5.09 21.03
CA VAL A 277 -17.75 5.25 19.91
C VAL A 277 -19.13 5.41 20.51
N LYS A 278 -19.77 6.54 20.24
CA LYS A 278 -21.12 6.83 20.73
C LYS A 278 -22.11 6.80 19.59
N ILE A 279 -23.27 6.23 19.86
CA ILE A 279 -24.40 6.16 18.95
C ILE A 279 -25.55 6.93 19.56
N TRP A 280 -26.09 7.86 18.79
CA TRP A 280 -27.08 8.84 19.21
C TRP A 280 -28.35 8.66 18.37
N ARG A 281 -29.50 8.87 18.99
CA ARG A 281 -30.76 9.03 18.27
C ARG A 281 -30.96 10.51 17.94
N THR A 282 -31.29 10.86 16.71
CA THR A 282 -31.25 12.26 16.23
C THR A 282 -32.53 13.05 16.51
N ASP A 283 -33.64 12.37 16.81
CA ASP A 283 -34.91 12.98 17.20
C ASP A 283 -34.85 13.67 18.58
N THR A 284 -34.07 13.07 19.47
CA THR A 284 -34.00 13.39 20.90
C THR A 284 -32.58 13.73 21.32
N TRP A 285 -31.59 13.48 20.46
CA TRP A 285 -30.16 13.62 20.72
C TRP A 285 -29.67 12.88 21.97
N HIS A 286 -30.35 11.79 22.33
CA HIS A 286 -29.95 10.91 23.41
C HIS A 286 -28.93 9.87 22.92
N CYS A 287 -27.87 9.67 23.72
CA CYS A 287 -26.92 8.58 23.52
C CYS A 287 -27.62 7.25 23.85
N ILE A 288 -27.75 6.38 22.85
CA ILE A 288 -28.40 5.07 23.03
C ILE A 288 -27.39 3.95 23.29
N ARG A 289 -26.12 4.16 22.94
CA ARG A 289 -25.06 3.17 23.12
C ARG A 289 -23.68 3.83 23.12
N THR A 290 -22.84 3.38 24.06
CA THR A 290 -21.42 3.70 24.14
C THR A 290 -20.60 2.42 23.99
N VAL A 291 -19.72 2.37 23.00
CA VAL A 291 -18.81 1.25 22.73
C VAL A 291 -17.40 1.67 23.10
N TYR A 292 -16.73 0.82 23.88
CA TYR A 292 -15.35 1.02 24.29
C TYR A 292 -14.39 0.28 23.37
N SER A 293 -13.58 1.03 22.63
CA SER A 293 -12.50 0.48 21.81
C SER A 293 -11.23 0.34 22.66
N GLU A 294 -10.41 -0.68 22.37
CA GLU A 294 -9.08 -0.80 23.02
C GLU A 294 -8.10 0.29 22.55
N LYS A 295 -8.36 0.85 21.37
CA LYS A 295 -7.48 1.74 20.64
C LYS A 295 -8.26 2.99 20.19
N ARG A 296 -7.53 4.06 19.89
CA ARG A 296 -8.11 5.30 19.34
C ARG A 296 -8.89 5.00 18.08
N VAL A 297 -10.02 5.66 17.92
CA VAL A 297 -10.93 5.49 16.78
C VAL A 297 -10.66 6.60 15.80
N SER A 298 -10.35 6.26 14.55
CA SER A 298 -9.99 7.22 13.50
C SER A 298 -11.12 7.52 12.52
N ALA A 299 -12.09 6.62 12.38
CA ALA A 299 -13.24 6.80 11.50
C ALA A 299 -14.44 5.97 11.99
N VAL A 300 -15.65 6.42 11.69
CA VAL A 300 -16.91 5.74 12.02
C VAL A 300 -17.85 5.76 10.82
N ALA A 301 -18.67 4.72 10.67
CA ALA A 301 -19.71 4.66 9.65
C ALA A 301 -20.92 3.88 10.15
N ILE A 302 -22.11 4.25 9.65
CA ILE A 302 -23.35 3.53 9.93
C ILE A 302 -23.80 2.84 8.64
N SER A 303 -24.15 1.57 8.76
CA SER A 303 -24.77 0.81 7.68
C SER A 303 -26.05 1.49 7.19
N HIS A 304 -26.35 1.36 5.91
CA HIS A 304 -27.48 2.05 5.29
C HIS A 304 -28.85 1.59 5.85
N ASP A 305 -28.93 0.37 6.38
CA ASP A 305 -30.12 -0.15 7.07
C ASP A 305 -30.22 0.32 8.53
N GLY A 306 -29.17 0.95 9.07
CA GLY A 306 -29.11 1.41 10.46
C GLY A 306 -28.94 0.28 11.48
N LEU A 307 -28.66 -0.95 11.06
CA LEU A 307 -28.57 -2.12 11.95
C LEU A 307 -27.16 -2.33 12.51
N PHE A 308 -26.15 -1.75 11.87
CA PHE A 308 -24.75 -1.90 12.23
C PHE A 308 -24.01 -0.57 12.23
N VAL A 309 -23.07 -0.44 13.17
CA VAL A 309 -22.05 0.62 13.20
C VAL A 309 -20.69 -0.02 13.03
N THR A 310 -19.88 0.56 12.15
CA THR A 310 -18.47 0.20 12.01
C THR A 310 -17.59 1.34 12.47
N PHE A 311 -16.42 0.99 13.00
CA PHE A 311 -15.42 1.97 13.38
C PHE A 311 -14.01 1.42 13.12
N ALA A 312 -13.11 2.27 12.66
CA ALA A 312 -11.71 1.91 12.48
C ALA A 312 -10.89 2.31 13.69
N ASP A 313 -10.01 1.40 14.13
CA ASP A 313 -8.97 1.75 15.07
C ASP A 313 -7.71 2.31 14.39
N LYS A 314 -6.82 2.88 15.20
CA LYS A 314 -5.54 3.44 14.76
C LYS A 314 -4.60 2.45 14.07
N PHE A 315 -4.85 1.14 14.13
CA PHE A 315 -4.03 0.13 13.46
C PHE A 315 -4.64 -0.33 12.14
N GLY A 316 -5.79 0.23 11.77
CA GLY A 316 -6.49 -0.07 10.53
C GLY A 316 -7.48 -1.23 10.65
N VAL A 317 -7.74 -1.75 11.85
CA VAL A 317 -8.78 -2.77 12.04
C VAL A 317 -10.13 -2.08 12.08
N VAL A 318 -11.05 -2.53 11.23
CA VAL A 318 -12.44 -2.11 11.24
C VAL A 318 -13.23 -3.08 12.09
N TRP A 319 -13.84 -2.55 13.13
CA TRP A 319 -14.71 -3.26 14.06
C TRP A 319 -16.17 -3.02 13.69
N LEU A 320 -17.03 -3.96 14.08
CA LEU A 320 -18.46 -3.93 13.83
C LEU A 320 -19.22 -4.14 15.15
N GLU A 321 -20.21 -3.30 15.38
CA GLU A 321 -21.19 -3.40 16.45
C GLU A 321 -22.61 -3.50 15.85
N GLY A 322 -23.43 -4.42 16.36
CA GLY A 322 -24.82 -4.57 15.96
C GLY A 322 -25.76 -3.76 16.87
N LEU A 323 -26.76 -3.11 16.29
CA LEU A 323 -27.72 -2.23 16.98
C LEU A 323 -29.10 -2.85 17.21
N GLN A 324 -29.34 -4.12 16.86
CA GLN A 324 -30.68 -4.72 17.00
C GLN A 324 -31.23 -4.68 18.44
N GLU A 325 -32.47 -4.23 18.57
CA GLU A 325 -33.33 -4.39 19.74
C GLU A 325 -34.22 -5.64 19.55
N GLY A 326 -34.07 -6.66 20.42
CA GLY A 326 -35.03 -7.77 20.61
C GLY A 326 -34.57 -9.16 20.09
N GLY A 327 -34.61 -10.25 20.86
CA GLY A 327 -35.32 -10.51 22.11
C GLY A 327 -34.78 -11.68 22.94
N GLN A 328 -35.24 -11.68 24.20
CA GLN A 328 -35.12 -12.68 25.27
C GLN A 328 -33.71 -13.12 25.70
N ASN A 329 -33.34 -12.68 26.91
CA ASN A 329 -32.53 -13.43 27.88
C ASN A 329 -31.15 -13.95 27.43
N GLN A 330 -30.32 -13.09 26.82
CA GLN A 330 -28.88 -13.15 27.06
C GLN A 330 -28.42 -11.76 27.45
N GLY A 331 -27.84 -11.65 28.65
CA GLY A 331 -27.47 -10.38 29.27
C GLY A 331 -26.73 -9.45 28.32
N LEU A 332 -27.26 -8.24 28.15
CA LEU A 332 -26.66 -7.10 27.45
C LEU A 332 -25.48 -6.53 28.26
N ILE A 333 -24.58 -7.39 28.72
CA ILE A 333 -23.34 -7.04 29.40
C ILE A 333 -22.23 -7.79 28.65
N GLY A 334 -21.41 -7.05 27.89
CA GLY A 334 -20.14 -7.55 27.39
C GLY A 334 -20.11 -8.10 25.96
N ARG A 335 -21.09 -7.81 25.09
CA ARG A 335 -20.91 -8.10 23.66
C ARG A 335 -19.88 -7.13 23.08
N LYS A 336 -18.62 -7.58 23.02
CA LYS A 336 -17.50 -6.82 22.45
C LYS A 336 -17.69 -6.73 20.93
N ALA A 337 -17.37 -5.56 20.36
CA ALA A 337 -17.36 -5.39 18.91
C ALA A 337 -16.50 -6.48 18.25
N VAL A 338 -16.90 -6.93 17.07
CA VAL A 338 -16.20 -8.00 16.33
C VAL A 338 -15.34 -7.40 15.23
N PRO A 339 -14.11 -7.91 15.00
CA PRO A 339 -13.29 -7.44 13.89
C PRO A 339 -13.94 -7.88 12.57
N LEU A 340 -14.14 -6.93 11.65
CA LEU A 340 -14.76 -7.14 10.35
C LEU A 340 -13.70 -7.32 9.26
N LEU A 341 -12.77 -6.38 9.17
CA LEU A 341 -11.66 -6.36 8.21
C LEU A 341 -10.49 -5.56 8.77
N GLY A 342 -9.32 -5.61 8.14
CA GLY A 342 -8.16 -4.83 8.59
C GLY A 342 -7.27 -4.36 7.45
N HIS A 343 -6.82 -3.11 7.54
CA HIS A 343 -5.71 -2.60 6.73
C HIS A 343 -4.40 -2.99 7.42
N TYR A 344 -3.40 -3.41 6.65
CA TYR A 344 -2.11 -3.79 7.22
C TYR A 344 -1.36 -2.54 7.70
N CYS A 345 -1.38 -2.30 9.00
CA CYS A 345 -0.60 -1.25 9.67
C CYS A 345 -0.79 0.18 9.12
N SER A 346 -1.98 0.49 8.58
CA SER A 346 -2.30 1.82 8.07
C SER A 346 -3.52 2.39 8.76
N VAL A 347 -3.47 3.68 9.12
CA VAL A 347 -4.59 4.38 9.75
C VAL A 347 -5.66 4.65 8.70
N ILE A 348 -6.86 4.16 8.95
CA ILE A 348 -8.02 4.47 8.13
C ILE A 348 -8.47 5.90 8.43
N THR A 349 -8.49 6.74 7.41
CA THR A 349 -8.85 8.16 7.49
C THR A 349 -10.34 8.39 7.27
N ASN A 350 -11.02 7.51 6.52
CA ASN A 350 -12.45 7.61 6.29
C ASN A 350 -13.08 6.24 6.01
N LEU A 351 -14.34 6.08 6.40
CA LEU A 351 -15.15 4.88 6.23
C LEU A 351 -16.54 5.27 5.74
N LYS A 352 -17.03 4.63 4.67
CA LYS A 352 -18.38 4.85 4.15
C LYS A 352 -19.03 3.54 3.69
N PHE A 353 -20.31 3.40 3.97
CA PHE A 353 -21.13 2.35 3.37
C PHE A 353 -21.64 2.80 2.01
N SER A 354 -21.66 1.87 1.05
CA SER A 354 -22.30 2.12 -0.24
C SER A 354 -23.82 2.26 -0.07
N PRO A 355 -24.48 3.09 -0.90
CA PRO A 355 -25.94 3.26 -0.86
C PRO A 355 -26.71 1.96 -1.15
N ASP A 356 -26.13 1.06 -1.95
CA ASP A 356 -26.72 -0.24 -2.31
C ASP A 356 -26.56 -1.33 -1.21
N ARG A 357 -25.97 -0.97 -0.07
CA ARG A 357 -25.74 -1.84 1.11
C ARG A 357 -24.76 -2.99 0.90
N LYS A 358 -24.08 -3.07 -0.25
CA LYS A 358 -23.23 -4.20 -0.60
C LYS A 358 -21.77 -4.00 -0.25
N PHE A 359 -21.31 -2.76 -0.07
CA PHE A 359 -19.89 -2.45 0.05
C PHE A 359 -19.59 -1.50 1.20
N ILE A 360 -18.37 -1.62 1.70
CA ILE A 360 -17.72 -0.63 2.56
C ILE A 360 -16.51 -0.10 1.79
N ALA A 361 -16.44 1.22 1.66
CA ALA A 361 -15.27 1.93 1.18
C ALA A 361 -14.45 2.42 2.38
N SER A 362 -13.15 2.14 2.36
CA SER A 362 -12.20 2.63 3.36
C SER A 362 -11.02 3.32 2.69
N ALA A 363 -10.70 4.52 3.17
CA ALA A 363 -9.54 5.30 2.77
C ALA A 363 -8.48 5.22 3.87
N ASP A 364 -7.20 5.21 3.51
CA ASP A 364 -6.11 5.16 4.47
C ASP A 364 -4.97 6.15 4.21
N ARG A 365 -4.05 6.20 5.17
CA ARG A 365 -2.82 6.99 5.10
C ARG A 365 -1.80 6.47 4.10
N ASP A 366 -1.95 5.24 3.59
CA ASP A 366 -1.07 4.61 2.60
C ASP A 366 -1.56 4.83 1.16
N PHE A 367 -2.35 5.87 0.95
CA PHE A 367 -2.82 6.34 -0.36
C PHE A 367 -3.81 5.39 -1.02
N LYS A 368 -4.35 4.44 -0.26
CA LYS A 368 -5.21 3.37 -0.78
C LYS A 368 -6.66 3.65 -0.42
N ILE A 369 -7.50 3.42 -1.43
CA ILE A 369 -8.94 3.24 -1.25
C ILE A 369 -9.22 1.75 -1.46
N ARG A 370 -9.81 1.11 -0.46
CA ARG A 370 -10.26 -0.28 -0.54
C ARG A 370 -11.77 -0.34 -0.58
N ILE A 371 -12.26 -1.24 -1.41
CA ILE A 371 -13.67 -1.58 -1.52
C ILE A 371 -13.82 -3.03 -1.09
N THR A 372 -14.58 -3.23 -0.03
CA THR A 372 -14.81 -4.56 0.56
C THR A 372 -16.29 -4.89 0.51
N ILE A 373 -16.62 -6.13 0.15
CA ILE A 373 -18.01 -6.60 0.20
C ILE A 373 -18.46 -6.61 1.66
N PHE A 374 -19.58 -5.95 1.94
CA PHE A 374 -20.26 -6.06 3.21
C PHE A 374 -21.01 -7.40 3.29
N PRO A 375 -20.60 -8.32 4.16
CA PRO A 375 -21.21 -9.65 4.24
C PRO A 375 -22.65 -9.58 4.75
N GLN A 376 -23.53 -10.41 4.19
CA GLN A 376 -24.92 -10.58 4.68
C GLN A 376 -24.99 -11.03 6.15
N ARG A 377 -23.93 -11.70 6.64
CA ARG A 377 -23.77 -12.10 8.05
C ARG A 377 -22.45 -11.53 8.59
N PRO A 378 -22.44 -10.26 9.00
CA PRO A 378 -21.19 -9.54 9.27
C PRO A 378 -20.46 -9.96 10.55
N THR A 379 -21.11 -10.79 11.38
CA THR A 379 -20.49 -11.40 12.57
C THR A 379 -19.45 -12.48 12.25
N LYS A 380 -19.34 -12.94 10.99
CA LYS A 380 -18.32 -13.91 10.56
C LYS A 380 -17.09 -13.27 9.90
N GLY A 381 -17.00 -11.93 9.88
CA GLY A 381 -15.94 -11.19 9.18
C GLY A 381 -16.22 -10.96 7.70
N ALA A 382 -15.55 -9.98 7.10
CA ALA A 382 -15.57 -9.68 5.67
C ALA A 382 -14.32 -10.28 5.02
N HIS A 383 -14.50 -11.27 4.14
CA HIS A 383 -13.41 -12.12 3.62
C HIS A 383 -12.87 -11.70 2.25
N GLU A 384 -13.43 -10.66 1.62
CA GLU A 384 -13.07 -10.32 0.23
C GLU A 384 -12.90 -8.80 0.02
N ILE A 385 -11.64 -8.37 -0.07
CA ILE A 385 -11.28 -7.06 -0.62
C ILE A 385 -11.37 -7.20 -2.13
N GLN A 386 -12.34 -6.52 -2.76
CA GLN A 386 -12.57 -6.70 -4.20
C GLN A 386 -11.78 -5.72 -5.06
N SER A 387 -11.43 -4.53 -4.56
CA SER A 387 -10.72 -3.55 -5.38
C SER A 387 -9.84 -2.60 -4.58
N PHE A 388 -8.68 -2.26 -5.15
CA PHE A 388 -7.82 -1.17 -4.73
C PHE A 388 -7.88 -0.08 -5.80
N CYS A 389 -8.25 1.13 -5.43
CA CYS A 389 -8.05 2.29 -6.30
C CYS A 389 -6.72 2.95 -5.92
N LEU A 390 -5.68 2.67 -6.72
CA LEU A 390 -4.36 3.29 -6.64
C LEU A 390 -4.34 4.49 -7.58
N GLY A 391 -4.57 5.68 -7.05
CA GLY A 391 -4.52 6.92 -7.83
C GLY A 391 -3.82 8.05 -7.08
N HIS A 392 -4.09 8.17 -5.78
CA HIS A 392 -3.55 9.26 -4.98
C HIS A 392 -2.06 9.06 -4.71
N THR A 393 -1.35 10.19 -4.65
CA THR A 393 0.09 10.28 -4.37
C THR A 393 0.37 10.68 -2.93
N ASP A 394 -0.67 11.03 -2.17
CA ASP A 394 -0.64 11.30 -0.74
C ASP A 394 -1.88 10.72 -0.03
N PHE A 395 -1.97 10.84 1.29
CA PHE A 395 -3.02 10.23 2.11
C PHE A 395 -4.41 10.65 1.64
N VAL A 396 -5.32 9.68 1.55
CA VAL A 396 -6.69 9.96 1.18
C VAL A 396 -7.38 10.54 2.41
N SER A 397 -7.89 11.77 2.32
CA SER A 397 -8.47 12.49 3.46
C SER A 397 -9.96 12.22 3.60
N CYS A 398 -10.68 12.03 2.50
CA CYS A 398 -12.13 11.87 2.52
C CYS A 398 -12.66 10.97 1.40
N LEU A 399 -13.84 10.39 1.65
CA LEU A 399 -14.61 9.59 0.70
C LEU A 399 -16.07 10.05 0.73
N ALA A 400 -16.72 10.08 -0.44
CA ALA A 400 -18.15 10.36 -0.56
C ALA A 400 -18.78 9.52 -1.68
N PHE A 401 -19.84 8.76 -1.35
CA PHE A 401 -20.70 8.16 -2.36
C PHE A 401 -21.74 9.18 -2.82
N ILE A 402 -21.89 9.32 -4.14
CA ILE A 402 -22.88 10.19 -4.79
C ILE A 402 -23.73 9.35 -5.72
N CYS A 403 -25.05 9.54 -5.64
CA CYS A 403 -26.00 8.98 -6.61
C CYS A 403 -26.66 10.15 -7.36
N PRO A 404 -26.14 10.54 -8.54
CA PRO A 404 -26.71 11.65 -9.29
C PRO A 404 -28.12 11.32 -9.76
N PRO A 405 -29.09 12.25 -9.65
CA PRO A 405 -30.42 12.05 -10.20
C PRO A 405 -30.31 11.83 -11.72
N GLY A 406 -30.82 10.70 -12.21
CA GLY A 406 -30.83 10.36 -13.64
C GLY A 406 -29.68 9.47 -14.11
N PHE A 407 -28.70 9.13 -13.26
CA PHE A 407 -27.66 8.15 -13.58
C PHE A 407 -27.88 6.81 -12.84
N PRO A 408 -27.76 5.66 -13.53
CA PRO A 408 -27.95 4.35 -12.90
C PRO A 408 -26.75 3.91 -12.02
N GLN A 409 -25.58 4.54 -12.19
CA GLN A 409 -24.34 4.18 -11.50
C GLN A 409 -24.07 5.11 -10.33
N SER A 410 -23.55 4.55 -9.24
CA SER A 410 -23.10 5.33 -8.09
C SER A 410 -21.67 5.81 -8.37
N LEU A 411 -21.35 7.03 -7.93
CA LEU A 411 -20.00 7.57 -8.02
C LEU A 411 -19.37 7.55 -6.63
N LEU A 412 -18.11 7.15 -6.56
CA LEU A 412 -17.29 7.34 -5.37
C LEU A 412 -16.31 8.47 -5.64
N LEU A 413 -16.42 9.55 -4.88
CA LEU A 413 -15.43 10.61 -4.84
C LEU A 413 -14.41 10.34 -3.74
N SER A 414 -13.15 10.64 -4.03
CA SER A 414 -12.06 10.62 -3.06
C SER A 414 -11.22 11.87 -3.14
N GLY A 415 -10.97 12.50 -2.00
CA GLY A 415 -10.04 13.62 -1.87
C GLY A 415 -8.77 13.21 -1.13
N SER A 416 -7.62 13.77 -1.52
CA SER A 416 -6.32 13.45 -0.93
C SER A 416 -5.51 14.69 -0.58
N GLY A 417 -4.51 14.51 0.29
CA GLY A 417 -3.48 15.50 0.61
C GLY A 417 -2.65 15.94 -0.60
N ASP A 418 -2.70 15.21 -1.72
CA ASP A 418 -2.05 15.58 -2.98
C ASP A 418 -2.79 16.68 -3.77
N ALA A 419 -3.81 17.30 -3.15
CA ALA A 419 -4.68 18.31 -3.73
C ALA A 419 -5.49 17.82 -4.95
N THR A 420 -5.68 16.50 -5.09
CA THR A 420 -6.52 15.92 -6.14
C THR A 420 -7.84 15.36 -5.59
N VAL A 421 -8.85 15.35 -6.47
CA VAL A 421 -10.10 14.64 -6.27
C VAL A 421 -10.26 13.64 -7.41
N TYR A 422 -10.40 12.36 -7.08
CA TYR A 422 -10.74 11.34 -8.08
C TYR A 422 -12.22 10.98 -8.01
N THR A 423 -12.76 10.70 -9.19
CA THR A 423 -14.10 10.12 -9.36
C THR A 423 -13.93 8.68 -9.84
N ILE A 424 -14.48 7.74 -9.08
CA ILE A 424 -14.48 6.33 -9.39
C ILE A 424 -15.92 5.94 -9.75
N TYR A 425 -16.10 5.38 -10.93
CA TYR A 425 -17.39 4.84 -11.38
C TYR A 425 -17.63 3.49 -10.72
N PHE A 426 -18.78 3.36 -10.07
CA PHE A 426 -19.14 2.24 -9.21
C PHE A 426 -20.43 1.56 -9.67
#